data_AF-A0A258N855-F1
#
_entry.id   AF-A0A258N855-F1
#
_cell.length_a   1.000
_cell.length_b   1.000
_cell.length_c   1.000
_cell.angle_alpha   90.00
_cell.angle_beta   90.00
_cell.angle_gamma   90.00
#
_symmetry.space_group_name_H-M   'P 1'
#
loop_
_entity.id
_entity.type
_entity.pdbx_description
1 polymer ?
#
loop_
_entity_poly.entity_id
_entity_poly.type
_entity_poly.pdbx_seq_one_letter_code
_entity_poly.pdbx_strand_id
1 'polypeptide(L)'
;MIGWWIVVAAQTPEERDRAIDTKPAVLANWEVGPGGIEWLHQLVKAGRASQLSFSGYPNRYTAKAANVLPLLAGGPPAHRGPPIIGDDYVMPANWKGNVIFHQDKIEACPPDQVLTIDAWDQS
;
A
#
# COMPACT_ATOMS: atom_id res chain seq x y z
N MET A 1 4.95 -6.07 -15.48
CA MET A 1 4.20 -5.48 -14.37
C MET A 1 2.71 -5.65 -14.62
N ILE A 2 2.12 -6.64 -13.95
CA ILE A 2 0.69 -6.94 -13.84
C ILE A 2 0.02 -6.15 -12.70
N GLY A 3 0.78 -5.48 -11.84
CA GLY A 3 0.19 -4.69 -10.76
C GLY A 3 1.15 -4.48 -9.59
N TRP A 4 0.56 -4.25 -8.43
CA TRP A 4 1.26 -3.97 -7.20
C TRP A 4 0.71 -4.81 -6.05
N TRP A 5 1.60 -5.39 -5.26
CA TRP A 5 1.28 -5.87 -3.92
C TRP A 5 1.61 -4.77 -2.92
N ILE A 6 0.57 -4.23 -2.27
CA ILE A 6 0.69 -3.14 -1.30
C ILE A 6 0.67 -3.71 0.12
N VAL A 7 1.58 -3.26 0.97
CA VAL A 7 1.57 -3.54 2.41
C VAL A 7 1.63 -2.22 3.19
N VAL A 8 0.70 -2.04 4.11
CA VAL A 8 0.66 -0.91 5.05
C VAL A 8 0.95 -1.44 6.45
N ALA A 9 2.02 -0.93 7.09
CA ALA A 9 2.45 -1.36 8.41
C ALA A 9 2.63 -0.18 9.38
N ALA A 10 2.24 -0.38 10.63
CA ALA A 10 2.42 0.55 11.75
C ALA A 10 3.83 0.47 12.33
N GLN A 11 4.83 0.70 11.48
CA GLN A 11 6.26 0.70 11.82
C GLN A 11 6.95 1.79 11.00
N THR A 12 8.01 2.37 11.55
CA THR A 12 8.95 3.14 10.73
C THR A 12 9.70 2.22 9.75
N PRO A 13 10.28 2.76 8.68
CA PRO A 13 11.10 1.98 7.75
C PRO A 13 12.22 1.20 8.46
N GLU A 14 12.88 1.84 9.42
CA GLU A 14 14.00 1.25 10.16
C GLU A 14 13.56 0.12 11.08
N GLU A 15 12.42 0.28 11.76
CA GLU A 15 11.80 -0.77 12.57
C GLU A 15 11.42 -1.97 11.73
N ARG A 16 10.84 -1.69 10.55
CA ARG A 16 10.42 -2.71 9.59
C ARG A 16 11.60 -3.51 9.05
N ASP A 17 12.72 -2.85 8.77
CA ASP A 17 13.94 -3.51 8.26
C ASP A 17 14.64 -4.37 9.32
N ARG A 18 14.49 -4.03 10.61
CA ARG A 18 15.06 -4.79 11.74
C ARG A 18 14.17 -5.91 12.24
N ALA A 19 12.87 -5.88 11.93
CA ALA A 19 11.91 -6.83 12.45
C ALA A 19 12.12 -8.24 11.87
N ILE A 20 12.25 -9.23 12.76
CA ILE A 20 12.32 -10.65 12.37
C ILE A 20 10.95 -11.14 11.87
N ASP A 21 9.87 -10.69 12.52
CA ASP A 21 8.49 -10.90 12.05
C ASP A 21 7.81 -9.55 11.85
N THR A 22 7.43 -9.27 10.60
CA THR A 22 6.78 -8.02 10.21
C THR A 22 5.26 -8.11 10.27
N LYS A 23 4.68 -9.31 10.37
CA LYS A 23 3.23 -9.54 10.35
C LYS A 23 2.46 -8.85 11.49
N PRO A 24 2.97 -8.78 12.73
CA PRO A 24 2.24 -8.15 13.83
C PRO A 24 1.91 -6.68 13.56
N ALA A 25 2.80 -5.96 12.88
CA ALA A 25 2.62 -4.54 12.56
C ALA A 25 1.83 -4.28 11.27
N VAL A 26 1.53 -5.30 10.46
CA VAL A 26 0.73 -5.13 9.24
C VAL A 26 -0.70 -4.76 9.62
N LEU A 27 -1.15 -3.63 9.07
CA LEU A 27 -2.51 -3.11 9.19
C LEU A 27 -3.38 -3.59 8.02
N ALA A 28 -2.84 -3.52 6.80
CA ALA A 28 -3.54 -3.95 5.60
C ALA A 28 -2.56 -4.39 4.50
N ASN A 29 -3.01 -5.29 3.63
CA ASN A 29 -2.33 -5.63 2.39
C ASN A 29 -3.35 -6.00 1.31
N TRP A 30 -2.99 -5.76 0.04
CA TRP A 30 -3.83 -6.11 -1.10
C TRP A 30 -3.04 -6.09 -2.40
N GLU A 31 -3.61 -6.74 -3.41
CA GLU A 31 -3.18 -6.63 -4.79
C GLU A 31 -4.02 -5.61 -5.53
N VAL A 32 -3.38 -4.91 -6.47
CA VAL A 32 -4.03 -3.90 -7.28
C VAL A 32 -3.39 -3.81 -8.65
N GLY A 33 -4.18 -3.56 -9.68
CA GLY A 33 -3.66 -3.42 -11.05
C GLY A 33 -2.75 -2.19 -11.24
N PRO A 34 -2.25 -1.98 -12.48
CA PRO A 34 -1.48 -0.81 -12.86
C PRO A 34 -2.19 0.49 -12.46
N GLY A 35 -1.44 1.47 -11.94
CA GLY A 35 -2.00 2.71 -11.39
C GLY A 35 -2.55 2.59 -9.96
N GLY A 36 -2.50 1.40 -9.34
CA GLY A 36 -2.91 1.18 -7.95
C GLY A 36 -2.10 1.93 -6.89
N ILE A 37 -0.95 2.52 -7.26
CA ILE A 37 -0.11 3.35 -6.39
C ILE A 37 -0.31 4.86 -6.59
N GLU A 38 -1.18 5.30 -7.51
CA GLU A 38 -1.36 6.72 -7.80
C GLU A 38 -1.76 7.56 -6.57
N TRP A 39 -2.52 6.96 -5.65
CA TRP A 39 -2.87 7.62 -4.39
C TRP A 39 -1.64 7.94 -3.52
N LEU A 40 -0.58 7.13 -3.57
CA LEU A 40 0.70 7.39 -2.89
C LEU A 40 1.42 8.56 -3.55
N HIS A 41 1.45 8.61 -4.88
CA HIS A 41 2.02 9.75 -5.61
C HIS A 41 1.28 11.05 -5.27
N GLN A 42 -0.06 11.03 -5.16
CA GLN A 42 -0.83 12.20 -4.73
C GLN A 42 -0.52 12.61 -3.29
N LEU A 43 -0.34 11.65 -2.36
CA LEU A 43 0.07 11.97 -0.99
C LEU A 43 1.46 12.60 -0.93
N VAL A 44 2.42 12.10 -1.72
CA VAL A 44 3.76 12.68 -1.82
C VAL A 44 3.69 14.09 -2.38
N LYS A 45 2.96 14.29 -3.48
CA LYS A 45 2.76 15.61 -4.10
C LYS A 45 2.09 16.61 -3.14
N ALA A 46 1.21 16.15 -2.26
CA ALA A 46 0.56 16.96 -1.24
C ALA A 46 1.42 17.21 0.02
N GLY A 47 2.65 16.69 0.08
CA GLY A 47 3.52 16.78 1.26
C GLY A 47 3.03 15.97 2.46
N ARG A 48 2.15 14.99 2.23
CA ARG A 48 1.53 14.14 3.27
C ARG A 48 2.20 12.77 3.42
N ALA A 49 3.05 12.42 2.48
CA ALA A 49 3.92 11.25 2.48
C ALA A 49 5.29 11.62 1.90
N SER A 50 6.29 10.78 2.18
CA SER A 50 7.63 10.85 1.58
C SER A 50 7.96 9.52 0.93
N GLN A 51 8.45 9.54 -0.31
CA GLN A 51 8.99 8.35 -0.96
C GLN A 51 10.47 8.20 -0.60
N LEU A 52 10.83 7.04 -0.06
CA LEU A 52 12.16 6.74 0.45
C LEU A 52 12.98 5.90 -0.53
N SER A 53 12.32 5.03 -1.29
CA SER A 53 12.95 4.19 -2.32
C SER A 53 12.08 4.15 -3.58
N PHE A 54 12.74 4.26 -4.73
CA PHE A 54 12.14 4.13 -6.06
C PHE A 54 13.05 3.42 -7.09
N SER A 55 14.28 3.05 -6.68
CA SER A 55 15.25 2.37 -7.54
C SER A 55 15.21 0.85 -7.27
N GLY A 56 14.19 0.19 -7.83
CA GLY A 56 13.89 -1.22 -7.58
C GLY A 56 12.71 -1.40 -6.61
N TYR A 57 12.44 -2.65 -6.23
CA TYR A 57 11.31 -2.99 -5.37
C TYR A 57 11.76 -3.36 -3.95
N PRO A 58 11.02 -2.92 -2.92
CA PRO A 58 9.76 -2.20 -3.01
C PRO A 58 9.97 -0.69 -3.29
N ASN A 59 8.97 -0.10 -3.94
CA ASN A 59 8.75 1.34 -3.84
C ASN A 59 8.25 1.61 -2.42
N ARG A 60 9.08 2.27 -1.61
CA ARG A 60 8.80 2.49 -0.19
C ARG A 60 8.39 3.92 0.10
N TYR A 61 7.33 4.07 0.85
CA TYR A 61 6.77 5.35 1.29
C TYR A 61 6.63 5.38 2.80
N THR A 62 6.69 6.57 3.37
CA THR A 62 6.34 6.83 4.76
C THR A 62 5.33 7.96 4.88
N ALA A 63 4.37 7.81 5.79
CA ALA A 63 3.33 8.81 6.03
C ALA A 63 2.75 8.65 7.44
N LYS A 64 2.13 9.71 7.97
CA LYS A 64 1.36 9.60 9.22
C LYS A 64 0.06 8.82 8.99
N ALA A 65 -0.36 8.04 9.99
CA ALA A 65 -1.60 7.29 9.95
C ALA A 65 -2.83 8.17 9.64
N ALA A 66 -2.89 9.38 10.18
CA ALA A 66 -3.95 10.36 9.89
C ALA A 66 -4.10 10.72 8.41
N ASN A 67 -3.03 10.60 7.60
CA ASN A 67 -3.08 10.88 6.17
C ASN A 67 -3.45 9.66 5.33
N VAL A 68 -3.31 8.44 5.88
CA VAL A 68 -3.44 7.18 5.15
C VAL A 68 -4.71 6.45 5.54
N LEU A 69 -4.92 6.17 6.83
CA LEU A 69 -6.02 5.32 7.30
C LEU A 69 -7.41 5.82 6.88
N PRO A 70 -7.71 7.13 6.84
CA PRO A 70 -9.00 7.61 6.32
C PRO A 70 -9.25 7.24 4.85
N LEU A 71 -8.20 7.12 4.02
CA LEU A 71 -8.32 6.69 2.62
C LEU A 71 -8.63 5.19 2.50
N LEU A 72 -8.35 4.43 3.56
CA LEU A 72 -8.50 2.98 3.63
C LEU A 72 -9.81 2.56 4.32
N ALA A 73 -10.59 3.49 4.86
CA ALA A 73 -11.81 3.19 5.63
C ALA A 73 -12.87 2.40 4.84
N GLY A 74 -12.91 2.56 3.52
CA GLY A 74 -13.79 1.82 2.61
C GLY A 74 -13.13 0.63 1.91
N GLY A 75 -11.94 0.19 2.35
CA GLY A 75 -11.10 -0.79 1.68
C GLY A 75 -9.97 -0.15 0.84
N PRO A 76 -9.32 -0.91 -0.06
CA PRO A 76 -8.23 -0.37 -0.88
C PRO A 76 -8.67 0.86 -1.67
N PRO A 77 -7.80 1.88 -1.85
CA PRO A 77 -8.14 3.08 -2.59
C PRO A 77 -8.66 2.77 -4.00
N ALA A 78 -9.60 3.59 -4.48
CA ALA A 78 -10.03 3.52 -5.88
C ALA A 78 -8.84 3.93 -6.78
N HIS A 79 -8.66 3.20 -7.88
CA HIS A 79 -7.70 3.56 -8.92
C HIS A 79 -8.40 3.46 -10.28
N ARG A 80 -7.80 4.08 -11.29
CA ARG A 80 -8.23 3.98 -12.69
C ARG A 80 -7.15 3.23 -13.47
N GLY A 81 -7.14 1.92 -13.34
CA GLY A 81 -6.21 1.02 -14.02
C GLY A 81 -6.85 0.40 -15.27
N PRO A 82 -6.10 0.26 -16.38
CA PRO A 82 -6.60 -0.48 -17.54
C PRO A 82 -6.85 -1.96 -17.18
N PRO A 83 -7.70 -2.67 -17.93
CA PRO A 83 -7.77 -4.12 -17.83
C PRO A 83 -6.43 -4.75 -18.26
N ILE A 84 -6.15 -5.94 -17.76
CA ILE A 84 -4.96 -6.72 -18.11
C ILE A 84 -5.43 -7.95 -18.87
N ILE A 85 -4.84 -8.18 -20.03
CA ILE A 85 -5.12 -9.33 -20.88
C ILE A 85 -3.82 -10.14 -20.93
N GLY A 86 -3.81 -11.27 -20.25
CA GLY A 86 -2.76 -12.28 -20.37
C GLY A 86 -3.13 -13.33 -21.41
N ASP A 87 -2.24 -14.30 -21.62
CA ASP A 87 -2.46 -15.36 -22.61
C ASP A 87 -3.63 -16.29 -22.24
N ASP A 88 -3.84 -16.54 -20.94
CA ASP A 88 -4.87 -17.43 -20.39
C ASP A 88 -5.77 -16.78 -19.32
N TYR A 89 -5.64 -15.46 -19.09
CA TYR A 89 -6.45 -14.74 -18.10
C TYR A 89 -6.82 -13.32 -18.53
N VAL A 90 -7.91 -12.79 -17.96
CA VAL A 90 -8.31 -11.39 -18.08
C VAL A 90 -8.60 -10.83 -16.69
N MET A 91 -7.90 -9.77 -16.31
CA MET A 91 -8.19 -9.00 -15.10
C MET A 91 -8.98 -7.75 -15.52
N PRO A 92 -10.15 -7.50 -14.92
CA PRO A 92 -10.97 -6.34 -15.28
C PRO A 92 -10.24 -5.03 -14.95
N ALA A 93 -10.73 -3.94 -15.53
CA ALA A 93 -10.29 -2.61 -15.13
C ALA A 93 -10.49 -2.40 -13.62
N ASN A 94 -9.57 -1.68 -13.00
CA ASN A 94 -9.60 -1.36 -11.57
C ASN A 94 -9.57 -2.60 -10.64
N TRP A 95 -9.05 -3.73 -11.12
CA TRP A 95 -9.01 -4.97 -10.37
C TRP A 95 -8.23 -4.84 -9.04
N LYS A 96 -8.73 -5.56 -8.04
CA LYS A 96 -8.14 -5.71 -6.71
C LYS A 96 -8.24 -7.17 -6.29
N GLY A 97 -7.23 -7.67 -5.60
CA GLY A 97 -7.15 -9.06 -5.13
C GLY A 97 -6.57 -9.16 -3.73
N ASN A 98 -6.72 -10.35 -3.12
CA ASN A 98 -6.05 -10.72 -1.86
C ASN A 98 -6.12 -9.64 -0.76
N VAL A 99 -7.31 -9.04 -0.59
CA VAL A 99 -7.52 -7.89 0.30
C VAL A 99 -7.60 -8.37 1.75
N ILE A 100 -6.66 -7.92 2.58
CA ILE A 100 -6.63 -8.19 4.02
C ILE A 100 -6.54 -6.87 4.77
N PHE A 101 -7.48 -6.64 5.70
CA PHE A 101 -7.56 -5.46 6.54
C PHE A 101 -7.75 -5.91 7.99
N HIS A 102 -6.81 -5.58 8.86
CA HIS A 102 -6.91 -5.83 10.30
C HIS A 102 -7.59 -4.63 10.97
N GLN A 103 -8.93 -4.57 10.90
CA GLN A 103 -9.75 -3.46 11.43
C GLN A 103 -9.35 -3.09 12.86
N ASP A 104 -9.24 -4.06 13.74
CA ASP A 104 -8.86 -3.92 15.15
C ASP A 104 -7.49 -3.24 15.32
N LYS A 105 -6.53 -3.50 14.43
CA LYS A 105 -5.22 -2.81 14.45
C LYS A 105 -5.29 -1.41 13.85
N ILE A 106 -6.10 -1.22 12.81
CA ILE A 106 -6.31 0.08 12.16
C ILE A 106 -6.97 1.05 13.14
N GLU A 107 -8.01 0.61 13.85
CA GLU A 107 -8.73 1.40 14.85
C GLU A 107 -7.86 1.73 16.07
N ALA A 108 -6.99 0.80 16.49
CA ALA A 108 -6.05 1.02 17.58
C ALA A 108 -4.82 1.86 17.19
N CYS A 109 -4.62 2.16 15.90
CA CYS A 109 -3.43 2.86 15.42
C CYS A 109 -3.50 4.37 15.72
N PRO A 110 -2.52 4.94 16.44
CA PRO A 110 -2.51 6.37 16.72
C PRO A 110 -2.43 7.22 15.43
N PRO A 111 -3.13 8.36 15.34
CA PRO A 111 -3.15 9.18 14.12
C PRO A 111 -1.77 9.77 13.76
N ASP A 112 -0.90 9.95 14.74
CA ASP A 112 0.47 10.43 14.58
C ASP A 112 1.49 9.32 14.31
N GLN A 113 1.09 8.04 14.40
CA GLN A 113 1.92 6.89 14.08
C GLN A 113 2.48 7.02 12.67
N VAL A 114 3.79 6.86 12.55
CA VAL A 114 4.46 6.78 11.25
C VAL A 114 4.22 5.38 10.68
N LEU A 115 3.67 5.34 9.48
CA LEU A 115 3.43 4.13 8.72
C LEU A 115 4.51 3.96 7.66
N THR A 116 4.81 2.70 7.34
CA THR A 116 5.56 2.31 6.15
C THR A 116 4.60 1.66 5.17
N ILE A 117 4.63 2.13 3.92
CA ILE A 117 3.88 1.57 2.81
C ILE A 117 4.87 1.02 1.80
N ASP A 118 4.86 -0.30 1.61
CA ASP A 118 5.66 -0.98 0.60
C ASP A 118 4.78 -1.31 -0.60
N ALA A 119 5.21 -0.91 -1.79
CA ALA A 119 4.61 -1.30 -3.05
C ALA A 119 5.59 -2.18 -3.83
N TRP A 120 5.26 -3.46 -3.93
CA TRP A 120 6.04 -4.45 -4.67
C TRP A 120 5.46 -4.65 -6.06
N ASP A 121 6.32 -4.68 -7.07
CA ASP A 121 5.89 -5.08 -8.41
C ASP A 121 5.37 -6.51 -8.40
N GLN A 122 4.25 -6.68 -9.06
CA GLN A 122 3.83 -7.99 -9.51
C GLN A 122 4.21 -8.02 -10.98
N SER A 123 5.31 -8.70 -11.31
CA SER A 123 5.83 -8.84 -12.67
C SER A 123 5.89 -10.29 -13.08
#